data_AF-A0A0H5QHZ8-F1
#
_entry.id   AF-A0A0H5QHZ8-F1
#
_cell.length_a   1.000
_cell.length_b   1.000
_cell.length_c   1.000
_cell.angle_alpha   90.00
_cell.angle_beta   90.00
_cell.angle_gamma   90.00
#
_symmetry.space_group_name_H-M   'P 1'
#
loop_
_entity.id
_entity.type
_entity.pdbx_description
1 polymer ?
#
loop_
_entity_poly.entity_id
_entity_poly.type
_entity_poly.pdbx_seq_one_letter_code
_entity_poly.pdbx_strand_id
1 'polypeptide(L)'
;MMMIDWVTARVPCNHGDEIAGGAMVSYKDANDFDAGCEWAFAKPLPVVGSHDANVRIKTSAFHGELGLGRELRIDGNLVKFFQGHNLFGSCDLVGLVAAFMDHLCGLPQLGLCPTDLQRQMWLNGAYEVSRVDLTTMFQLRNLPDVLAWLATAEHSATLNHRGRGQLTKGSTLYFGKHSRRWSLKFYAKGQELTAKGHELHRDLLMRDQLLSYAQPALRSELTLRSKELKPTNLQLASNWPRDGVGISQLFNGYMKGLNMSDVRTLPAEILADLPSGCRLAYQSWLEGHDLKGMLARPTFYRYRRQLLDHGVDISTVNPREVSNVVPLVRVLEAMPMQIPDWAKGTELLYLPARA
;
A
#
# COMPACT_ATOMS: atom_id res chain seq x y z
N MET A 1 13.74 -2.82 1.59
CA MET A 1 13.81 -1.43 1.08
C MET A 1 12.39 -0.88 0.87
N MET A 2 12.16 0.39 1.19
CA MET A 2 10.88 1.08 0.96
C MET A 2 10.80 1.77 -0.40
N MET A 3 9.60 1.86 -0.97
CA MET A 3 9.31 2.56 -2.23
C MET A 3 7.91 3.18 -2.19
N ILE A 4 7.73 4.34 -2.84
CA ILE A 4 6.41 4.92 -3.11
C ILE A 4 5.82 4.22 -4.34
N ASP A 5 4.68 3.55 -4.18
CA ASP A 5 4.00 2.83 -5.27
C ASP A 5 2.85 3.62 -5.89
N TRP A 6 2.16 4.46 -5.13
CA TRP A 6 1.08 5.26 -5.68
C TRP A 6 1.01 6.59 -4.96
N VAL A 7 0.69 7.65 -5.70
CA VAL A 7 0.38 8.95 -5.13
C VAL A 7 -0.88 9.52 -5.76
N THR A 8 -1.73 10.11 -4.93
CA THR A 8 -2.77 11.03 -5.37
C THR A 8 -2.48 12.40 -4.74
N ALA A 9 -2.03 13.37 -5.54
CA ALA A 9 -1.61 14.69 -5.08
C ALA A 9 -2.41 15.80 -5.78
N ARG A 10 -2.46 16.98 -5.17
CA ARG A 10 -3.01 18.22 -5.73
C ARG A 10 -1.92 19.27 -5.69
N VAL A 11 -1.36 19.58 -6.86
CA VAL A 11 -0.10 20.31 -7.00
C VAL A 11 -0.35 21.66 -7.69
N PRO A 12 0.10 22.78 -7.11
CA PRO A 12 -0.07 24.11 -7.71
C PRO A 12 0.62 24.20 -9.07
N CYS A 13 -0.09 24.55 -10.13
CA CYS A 13 0.48 24.75 -11.45
C CYS A 13 -0.47 25.61 -12.29
N ASN A 14 0.00 26.76 -12.74
CA ASN A 14 -0.77 27.58 -13.66
C ASN A 14 -0.84 26.93 -15.04
N HIS A 15 -2.00 27.01 -15.68
CA HIS A 15 -2.22 26.52 -17.04
C HIS A 15 -3.41 27.28 -17.68
N GLY A 16 -3.40 27.33 -19.01
CA GLY A 16 -4.36 28.13 -19.80
C GLY A 16 -5.77 27.54 -19.83
N ASP A 17 -5.88 26.26 -20.16
CA ASP A 17 -7.16 25.56 -20.38
C ASP A 17 -7.38 24.45 -19.36
N GLU A 18 -8.61 23.97 -19.19
CA GLU A 18 -8.86 22.78 -18.37
C GLU A 18 -8.13 21.55 -18.95
N ILE A 19 -7.31 20.91 -18.12
CA ILE A 19 -6.69 19.62 -18.43
C ILE A 19 -7.66 18.50 -18.06
N ALA A 20 -8.20 17.85 -19.08
CA ALA A 20 -9.08 16.69 -18.97
C ALA A 20 -8.89 15.75 -20.17
N GLY A 21 -9.19 14.46 -19.97
CA GLY A 21 -9.14 13.42 -21.00
C GLY A 21 -10.45 13.20 -21.76
N GLY A 22 -11.37 14.18 -21.71
CA GLY A 22 -12.74 14.10 -22.22
C GLY A 22 -13.79 14.25 -21.11
N ALA A 23 -15.06 13.95 -21.42
CA ALA A 23 -16.16 14.07 -20.47
C ALA A 23 -17.04 12.83 -20.44
N MET A 24 -17.80 12.68 -19.36
CA MET A 24 -18.97 11.80 -19.27
C MET A 24 -20.18 12.68 -18.96
N VAL A 25 -21.24 12.54 -19.73
CA VAL A 25 -22.46 13.34 -19.62
C VAL A 25 -23.63 12.37 -19.40
N SER A 26 -24.41 12.62 -18.36
CA SER A 26 -25.70 11.96 -18.13
C SER A 26 -26.79 12.86 -18.67
N TYR A 27 -27.62 12.32 -19.56
CA TYR A 27 -28.79 13.00 -20.09
C TYR A 27 -30.03 12.56 -19.32
N LYS A 28 -31.01 13.46 -19.20
CA LYS A 28 -32.25 13.17 -18.47
C LYS A 28 -33.08 12.07 -19.13
N ASP A 29 -32.99 11.97 -20.45
CA ASP A 29 -33.61 10.92 -21.25
C ASP A 29 -32.55 10.27 -22.15
N ALA A 30 -32.59 8.94 -22.24
CA ALA A 30 -31.69 8.17 -23.09
C ALA A 30 -32.05 8.26 -24.60
N ASN A 31 -33.26 8.71 -24.92
CA ASN A 31 -33.79 8.82 -26.28
C ASN A 31 -34.07 10.26 -26.72
N ASP A 32 -33.93 11.23 -25.81
CA ASP A 32 -34.08 12.66 -26.09
C ASP A 32 -32.94 13.45 -25.42
N PHE A 33 -31.87 13.67 -26.19
CA PHE A 33 -30.71 14.43 -25.72
C PHE A 33 -30.99 15.94 -25.61
N ASP A 34 -32.05 16.45 -26.23
CA ASP A 34 -32.47 17.85 -26.16
C ASP A 34 -33.22 18.17 -24.85
N ALA A 35 -33.75 17.14 -24.17
CA ALA A 35 -34.29 17.26 -22.80
C ALA A 35 -33.25 17.74 -21.76
N GLY A 36 -31.98 17.71 -22.15
CA GLY A 36 -30.86 18.35 -21.47
C GLY A 36 -30.06 17.42 -20.56
N CYS A 37 -28.94 17.95 -20.09
CA CYS A 37 -27.99 17.28 -19.21
C CYS A 37 -28.51 17.26 -17.76
N GLU A 38 -28.35 16.11 -17.09
CA GLU A 38 -28.55 15.97 -15.65
C GLU A 38 -27.26 16.32 -14.90
N TRP A 39 -26.13 15.73 -15.30
CA TRP A 39 -24.81 16.03 -14.78
C TRP A 39 -23.71 15.70 -15.80
N ALA A 40 -22.58 16.39 -15.70
CA ALA A 40 -21.40 16.11 -16.50
C ALA A 40 -20.15 16.06 -15.61
N PHE A 41 -19.18 15.23 -15.99
CA PHE A 41 -17.89 15.14 -15.31
C PHE A 41 -16.75 14.97 -16.30
N ALA A 42 -15.77 15.88 -16.23
CA ALA A 42 -14.52 15.76 -16.99
C ALA A 42 -13.66 14.58 -16.49
N LYS A 43 -13.27 13.68 -17.39
CA LYS A 43 -12.43 12.52 -17.10
C LYS A 43 -10.98 12.96 -16.92
N PRO A 44 -10.20 12.30 -16.05
CA PRO A 44 -8.76 12.53 -15.98
C PRO A 44 -8.07 12.19 -17.32
N LEU A 45 -7.10 13.01 -17.71
CA LEU A 45 -6.22 12.78 -18.86
C LEU A 45 -5.14 11.76 -18.49
N PRO A 46 -5.00 10.62 -19.19
CA PRO A 46 -3.86 9.73 -19.00
C PRO A 46 -2.61 10.30 -19.67
N VAL A 47 -1.51 10.36 -18.92
CA VAL A 47 -0.16 10.63 -19.44
C VAL A 47 0.58 9.30 -19.47
N VAL A 48 1.08 8.92 -20.64
CA VAL A 48 1.71 7.62 -20.91
C VAL A 48 3.23 7.76 -20.77
N GLY A 49 3.83 6.99 -19.87
CA GLY A 49 5.28 6.88 -19.74
C GLY A 49 5.89 5.90 -20.74
N SER A 50 7.21 5.70 -20.69
CA SER A 50 8.00 4.95 -21.69
C SER A 50 7.61 3.47 -21.89
N HIS A 51 6.78 2.91 -21.02
CA HIS A 51 6.39 1.49 -21.01
C HIS A 51 4.89 1.28 -20.76
N ASP A 52 4.04 2.12 -21.36
CA ASP A 52 2.57 2.13 -21.21
C ASP A 52 2.06 2.33 -19.77
N ALA A 53 2.94 2.83 -18.90
CA ALA A 53 2.60 3.17 -17.53
C ALA A 53 1.85 4.50 -17.51
N ASN A 54 0.60 4.49 -17.04
CA ASN A 54 -0.25 5.66 -17.12
C ASN A 54 -0.39 6.35 -15.76
N VAL A 55 -0.12 7.64 -15.71
CA VAL A 55 -0.45 8.52 -14.59
C VAL A 55 -1.59 9.44 -15.04
N ARG A 56 -2.64 9.55 -14.24
CA ARG A 56 -3.79 10.38 -14.58
C ARG A 56 -3.60 11.78 -14.01
N ILE A 57 -3.84 12.79 -14.85
CA ILE A 57 -3.85 14.19 -14.44
C ILE A 57 -5.21 14.83 -14.73
N LYS A 58 -5.58 15.83 -13.93
CA LYS A 58 -6.77 16.64 -14.18
C LYS A 58 -6.63 17.99 -13.49
N THR A 59 -7.15 19.07 -14.07
CA THR A 59 -7.34 20.32 -13.32
C THR A 59 -8.23 20.08 -12.11
N SER A 60 -7.80 20.52 -10.93
CA SER A 60 -8.55 20.38 -9.67
C SER A 60 -8.95 21.70 -9.03
N ALA A 61 -8.39 22.83 -9.47
CA ALA A 61 -8.81 24.16 -9.05
C ALA A 61 -8.60 25.19 -10.17
N PHE A 62 -9.51 26.16 -10.21
CA PHE A 62 -9.51 27.31 -11.10
C PHE A 62 -9.56 28.59 -10.27
N HIS A 63 -9.01 29.70 -10.75
CA HIS A 63 -9.13 31.03 -10.10
C HIS A 63 -9.35 32.16 -11.09
N GLY A 64 -10.05 33.20 -10.62
CA GLY A 64 -10.28 34.45 -11.35
C GLY A 64 -11.41 34.37 -12.38
N GLU A 65 -11.82 35.52 -12.90
CA GLU A 65 -12.90 35.65 -13.88
C GLU A 65 -12.59 34.96 -15.22
N LEU A 66 -11.29 34.81 -15.54
CA LEU A 66 -10.80 34.11 -16.73
C LEU A 66 -10.87 32.57 -16.60
N GLY A 67 -11.20 32.03 -15.43
CA GLY A 67 -11.35 30.59 -15.23
C GLY A 67 -10.08 29.78 -15.46
N LEU A 68 -8.89 30.36 -15.24
CA LEU A 68 -7.62 29.70 -15.52
C LEU A 68 -7.30 28.63 -14.47
N GLY A 69 -6.72 27.52 -14.93
CA GLY A 69 -6.26 26.44 -14.08
C GLY A 69 -5.11 26.86 -13.16
N ARG A 70 -5.15 26.42 -11.90
CA ARG A 70 -4.13 26.72 -10.87
C ARG A 70 -3.61 25.52 -10.11
N GLU A 71 -4.27 24.38 -10.24
CA GLU A 71 -3.89 23.16 -9.53
C GLU A 71 -4.15 21.94 -10.40
N LEU A 72 -3.20 21.02 -10.40
CA LEU A 72 -3.31 19.71 -11.04
C LEU A 72 -3.46 18.62 -9.99
N ARG A 73 -4.50 17.81 -10.13
CA ARG A 73 -4.60 16.53 -9.46
C ARG A 73 -3.80 15.50 -10.24
N ILE A 74 -2.82 14.88 -9.59
CA ILE A 74 -2.06 13.73 -10.08
C ILE A 74 -2.58 12.47 -9.39
N ASP A 75 -2.70 11.36 -10.12
CA ASP A 75 -3.17 10.07 -9.59
C ASP A 75 -2.49 8.92 -10.35
N GLY A 76 -1.48 8.28 -9.75
CA GLY A 76 -0.75 7.19 -10.40
C GLY A 76 0.49 6.69 -9.66
N ASN A 77 1.17 5.72 -10.29
CA ASN A 77 2.45 5.16 -9.83
C ASN A 77 3.61 5.87 -10.54
N LEU A 78 4.25 6.83 -9.89
CA LEU A 78 5.34 7.62 -10.48
C LEU A 78 6.62 6.82 -10.68
N VAL A 79 6.91 5.84 -9.83
CA VAL A 79 8.07 4.94 -10.05
C VAL A 79 7.86 4.15 -11.33
N LYS A 80 6.72 3.49 -11.48
CA LYS A 80 6.38 2.75 -12.71
C LYS A 80 6.35 3.66 -13.93
N PHE A 81 5.93 4.92 -13.78
CA PHE A 81 5.95 5.90 -14.86
C PHE A 81 7.37 6.15 -15.40
N PHE A 82 8.36 6.35 -14.51
CA PHE A 82 9.73 6.69 -14.92
C PHE A 82 10.57 5.50 -15.39
N GLN A 83 10.39 4.31 -14.82
CA GLN A 83 11.26 3.14 -15.09
C GLN A 83 10.48 1.90 -15.58
N GLY A 84 9.17 2.00 -15.82
CA GLY A 84 8.35 0.93 -16.40
C GLY A 84 7.91 -0.21 -15.46
N HIS A 85 8.44 -0.28 -14.25
CA HIS A 85 8.06 -1.28 -13.26
C HIS A 85 8.02 -0.70 -11.83
N ASN A 86 7.41 -1.43 -10.90
CA ASN A 86 7.30 -1.04 -9.50
C ASN A 86 7.92 -2.09 -8.55
N LEU A 87 8.91 -2.84 -9.03
CA LEU A 87 9.57 -3.86 -8.21
C LEU A 87 10.43 -3.22 -7.12
N PHE A 88 11.15 -2.17 -7.46
CA PHE A 88 11.96 -1.35 -6.57
C PHE A 88 12.00 0.07 -7.12
N GLY A 89 12.36 1.05 -6.30
CA GLY A 89 12.42 2.45 -6.73
C GLY A 89 12.54 3.40 -5.55
N SER A 90 12.42 4.69 -5.83
CA SER A 90 12.55 5.75 -4.83
C SER A 90 11.41 5.74 -3.80
N CYS A 91 11.74 6.14 -2.57
CA CYS A 91 10.79 6.49 -1.53
C CYS A 91 10.63 8.01 -1.34
N ASP A 92 11.33 8.83 -2.14
CA ASP A 92 11.26 10.28 -2.10
C ASP A 92 9.99 10.79 -2.79
N LEU A 93 8.92 10.93 -2.00
CA LEU A 93 7.63 11.42 -2.45
C LEU A 93 7.73 12.79 -3.13
N VAL A 94 8.52 13.71 -2.56
CA VAL A 94 8.62 15.09 -3.04
C VAL A 94 9.41 15.14 -4.33
N GLY A 95 10.57 14.48 -4.37
CA GLY A 95 11.38 14.39 -5.59
C GLY A 95 10.63 13.73 -6.75
N LEU A 96 9.87 12.66 -6.50
CA LEU A 96 9.09 11.98 -7.54
C LEU A 96 8.00 12.89 -8.14
N VAL A 97 7.25 13.62 -7.29
CA VAL A 97 6.20 14.53 -7.77
C VAL A 97 6.81 15.73 -8.49
N ALA A 98 7.88 16.32 -7.96
CA ALA A 98 8.56 17.44 -8.62
C ALA A 98 9.09 17.05 -10.00
N ALA A 99 9.79 15.91 -10.10
CA ALA A 99 10.25 15.37 -11.38
C ALA A 99 9.10 15.11 -12.36
N PHE A 100 7.97 14.61 -11.87
CA PHE A 100 6.81 14.37 -12.73
C PHE A 100 6.21 15.69 -13.23
N MET A 101 6.11 16.71 -12.37
CA MET A 101 5.67 18.04 -12.80
C MET A 101 6.60 18.67 -13.83
N ASP A 102 7.91 18.52 -13.68
CA ASP A 102 8.88 18.96 -14.68
C ASP A 102 8.72 18.22 -16.01
N HIS A 103 8.49 16.91 -15.97
CA HIS A 103 8.16 16.13 -17.16
C HIS A 103 6.89 16.67 -17.84
N LEU A 104 5.82 16.95 -17.08
CA LEU A 104 4.59 17.53 -17.64
C LEU A 104 4.83 18.91 -18.28
N CYS A 105 5.72 19.73 -17.72
CA CYS A 105 6.08 21.02 -18.34
C CYS A 105 6.77 20.85 -19.69
N GLY A 106 7.42 19.72 -19.92
CA GLY A 106 8.01 19.35 -21.20
C GLY A 106 6.99 18.91 -22.27
N LEU A 107 5.70 18.85 -21.95
CA LEU A 107 4.61 18.46 -22.85
C LEU A 107 3.83 19.72 -23.30
N PRO A 108 4.16 20.34 -24.46
CA PRO A 108 3.60 21.63 -24.86
C PRO A 108 2.07 21.62 -24.98
N GLN A 109 1.49 20.47 -25.34
CA GLN A 109 0.04 20.29 -25.47
C GLN A 109 -0.74 20.45 -24.16
N LEU A 110 -0.07 20.42 -23.00
CA LEU A 110 -0.70 20.65 -21.71
C LEU A 110 -0.80 22.15 -21.35
N GLY A 111 -0.06 23.03 -22.05
CA GLY A 111 -0.13 24.47 -21.80
C GLY A 111 0.22 24.89 -20.37
N LEU A 112 1.10 24.12 -19.69
CA LEU A 112 1.53 24.42 -18.33
C LEU A 112 2.46 25.63 -18.31
N CYS A 113 2.20 26.56 -17.40
CA CYS A 113 2.95 27.80 -17.24
C CYS A 113 3.26 28.10 -15.76
N PRO A 114 3.91 27.17 -15.03
CA PRO A 114 4.18 27.36 -13.61
C PRO A 114 5.08 28.59 -13.37
N THR A 115 4.83 29.31 -12.29
CA THR A 115 5.75 30.36 -11.82
C THR A 115 6.96 29.74 -11.11
N ASP A 116 8.04 30.53 -10.96
CA ASP A 116 9.20 30.10 -10.15
C ASP A 116 8.81 29.75 -8.73
N LEU A 117 7.86 30.50 -8.13
CA LEU A 117 7.31 30.18 -6.83
C LEU A 117 6.61 28.81 -6.83
N GLN A 118 5.82 28.47 -7.86
CA GLN A 118 5.19 27.15 -7.95
C GLN A 118 6.22 26.03 -8.10
N ARG A 119 7.28 26.24 -8.88
CA ARG A 119 8.40 25.29 -8.96
C ARG A 119 9.06 25.07 -7.60
N GLN A 120 9.30 26.15 -6.85
CA GLN A 120 9.79 26.05 -5.47
C GLN A 120 8.80 25.35 -4.54
N MET A 121 7.49 25.55 -4.72
CA MET A 121 6.47 24.83 -3.95
C MET A 121 6.54 23.31 -4.23
N TRP A 122 6.83 22.88 -5.46
CA TRP A 122 6.99 21.47 -5.79
C TRP A 122 8.19 20.87 -5.05
N LEU A 123 9.36 21.50 -5.15
CA LEU A 123 10.61 21.04 -4.51
C LEU A 123 10.51 21.01 -2.98
N ASN A 124 9.74 21.93 -2.40
CA ASN A 124 9.53 22.02 -0.97
C ASN A 124 8.39 21.13 -0.45
N GLY A 125 7.62 20.47 -1.32
CA GLY A 125 6.48 19.66 -0.90
C GLY A 125 5.29 20.50 -0.43
N ALA A 126 5.18 21.75 -0.87
CA ALA A 126 4.10 22.68 -0.52
C ALA A 126 2.84 22.40 -1.35
N TYR A 127 2.34 21.17 -1.22
CA TYR A 127 1.14 20.69 -1.90
C TYR A 127 0.51 19.54 -1.11
N GLU A 128 -0.77 19.26 -1.37
CA GLU A 128 -1.50 18.26 -0.62
C GLU A 128 -1.46 16.88 -1.29
N VAL A 129 -1.38 15.84 -0.46
CA VAL A 129 -1.57 14.44 -0.83
C VAL A 129 -2.80 13.86 -0.16
N SER A 130 -3.59 13.11 -0.94
CA SER A 130 -4.84 12.49 -0.52
C SER A 130 -4.76 10.97 -0.44
N ARG A 131 -3.74 10.38 -1.08
CA ARG A 131 -3.39 8.96 -1.00
C ARG A 131 -1.90 8.78 -1.25
N VAL A 132 -1.26 7.91 -0.48
CA VAL A 132 0.09 7.41 -0.75
C VAL A 132 0.12 5.91 -0.43
N ASP A 133 0.65 5.12 -1.36
CA ASP A 133 0.88 3.69 -1.17
C ASP A 133 2.39 3.45 -0.98
N LEU A 134 2.76 2.89 0.16
CA LEU A 134 4.14 2.52 0.50
C LEU A 134 4.32 1.02 0.32
N THR A 135 5.41 0.60 -0.28
CA THR A 135 5.71 -0.83 -0.44
C THR A 135 7.09 -1.20 0.07
N THR A 136 7.19 -2.44 0.55
CA THR A 136 8.44 -3.17 0.78
C THR A 136 8.26 -4.61 0.34
N MET A 137 9.35 -5.31 0.08
CA MET A 137 9.32 -6.74 -0.25
C MET A 137 10.25 -7.53 0.64
N PHE A 138 9.84 -8.77 0.88
CA PHE A 138 10.62 -9.78 1.56
C PHE A 138 10.81 -10.96 0.62
N GLN A 139 12.04 -11.45 0.54
CA GLN A 139 12.40 -12.63 -0.22
C GLN A 139 12.24 -13.86 0.66
N LEU A 140 11.46 -14.82 0.15
CA LEU A 140 11.47 -16.20 0.63
C LEU A 140 12.32 -17.05 -0.35
N ARG A 141 12.25 -18.38 -0.27
CA ARG A 141 13.05 -19.23 -1.18
C ARG A 141 12.54 -19.23 -2.61
N ASN A 142 11.22 -19.22 -2.81
CA ASN A 142 10.57 -19.31 -4.12
C ASN A 142 9.07 -18.92 -4.02
N LEU A 143 8.39 -18.85 -5.16
CA LEU A 143 6.96 -18.52 -5.23
C LEU A 143 6.07 -19.47 -4.38
N PRO A 144 6.22 -20.81 -4.44
CA PRO A 144 5.46 -21.72 -3.57
C PRO A 144 5.56 -21.39 -2.08
N ASP A 145 6.74 -21.01 -1.59
CA ASP A 145 6.92 -20.61 -0.20
C ASP A 145 6.20 -19.30 0.14
N VAL A 146 6.15 -18.34 -0.78
CA VAL A 146 5.36 -17.10 -0.62
C VAL A 146 3.87 -17.42 -0.54
N LEU A 147 3.37 -18.32 -1.38
CA LEU A 147 1.96 -18.74 -1.37
C LEU A 147 1.62 -19.51 -0.08
N ALA A 148 2.51 -20.39 0.36
CA ALA A 148 2.37 -21.09 1.63
C ALA A 148 2.32 -20.10 2.81
N TRP A 149 3.21 -19.10 2.82
CA TRP A 149 3.20 -18.05 3.83
C TRP A 149 1.86 -17.30 3.85
N LEU A 150 1.32 -16.90 2.69
CA LEU A 150 0.04 -16.18 2.60
C LEU A 150 -1.14 -17.03 3.10
N ALA A 151 -1.15 -18.32 2.78
CA ALA A 151 -2.17 -19.26 3.23
C ALA A 151 -2.13 -19.46 4.76
N THR A 152 -0.93 -19.58 5.34
CA THR A 152 -0.78 -19.63 6.81
C THR A 152 -1.21 -18.32 7.45
N ALA A 153 -0.76 -17.18 6.90
CA ALA A 153 -1.05 -15.85 7.41
C ALA A 153 -2.56 -15.54 7.42
N GLU A 154 -3.34 -16.02 6.45
CA GLU A 154 -4.80 -15.89 6.48
C GLU A 154 -5.43 -16.45 7.78
N HIS A 155 -4.84 -17.52 8.31
CA HIS A 155 -5.35 -18.23 9.46
C HIS A 155 -4.79 -17.68 10.78
N SER A 156 -3.53 -17.27 10.80
CA SER A 156 -2.80 -16.88 12.02
C SER A 156 -2.62 -15.37 12.20
N ALA A 157 -2.76 -14.56 11.14
CA ALA A 157 -2.43 -13.15 11.20
C ALA A 157 -3.62 -12.30 11.65
N THR A 158 -3.39 -11.47 12.67
CA THR A 158 -4.33 -10.45 13.14
C THR A 158 -3.63 -9.10 13.22
N LEU A 159 -4.38 -8.04 12.98
CA LEU A 159 -3.88 -6.68 13.08
C LEU A 159 -4.69 -5.93 14.14
N ASN A 160 -3.99 -5.29 15.08
CA ASN A 160 -4.60 -4.56 16.19
C ASN A 160 -5.69 -3.60 15.67
N HIS A 161 -6.87 -3.63 16.30
CA HIS A 161 -8.06 -2.84 15.93
C HIS A 161 -8.62 -3.09 14.51
N ARG A 162 -8.10 -4.07 13.76
CA ARG A 162 -8.57 -4.47 12.43
C ARG A 162 -9.04 -5.92 12.37
N GLY A 163 -8.53 -6.77 13.27
CA GLY A 163 -8.87 -8.19 13.33
C GLY A 163 -8.11 -9.02 12.30
N ARG A 164 -8.72 -10.12 11.87
CA ARG A 164 -8.11 -11.10 10.95
C ARG A 164 -7.95 -10.55 9.54
N GLY A 165 -6.92 -11.04 8.85
CA GLY A 165 -6.73 -10.78 7.43
C GLY A 165 -7.81 -11.44 6.57
N GLN A 166 -8.05 -10.90 5.38
CA GLN A 166 -9.00 -11.40 4.39
C GLN A 166 -8.24 -11.77 3.12
N LEU A 167 -8.16 -13.07 2.79
CA LEU A 167 -7.58 -13.49 1.53
C LEU A 167 -8.57 -13.21 0.39
N THR A 168 -8.09 -12.54 -0.64
CA THR A 168 -8.85 -12.21 -1.85
C THR A 168 -8.17 -12.88 -3.03
N LYS A 169 -8.95 -13.56 -3.88
CA LYS A 169 -8.47 -14.26 -5.08
C LYS A 169 -7.29 -15.22 -4.80
N GLY A 170 -7.26 -15.82 -3.60
CA GLY A 170 -6.27 -16.83 -3.19
C GLY A 170 -4.81 -16.37 -3.08
N SER A 171 -4.51 -15.08 -3.30
CA SER A 171 -3.12 -14.60 -3.47
C SER A 171 -2.86 -13.20 -2.92
N THR A 172 -3.88 -12.51 -2.40
CA THR A 172 -3.71 -11.22 -1.72
C THR A 172 -4.40 -11.21 -0.36
N LEU A 173 -3.63 -11.13 0.71
CA LEU A 173 -4.12 -11.02 2.08
C LEU A 173 -4.30 -9.56 2.46
N TYR A 174 -5.52 -9.14 2.78
CA TYR A 174 -5.84 -7.76 3.15
C TYR A 174 -6.13 -7.59 4.65
N PHE A 175 -5.68 -6.48 5.22
CA PHE A 175 -6.15 -5.95 6.49
C PHE A 175 -6.78 -4.58 6.27
N GLY A 176 -8.05 -4.43 6.70
CA GLY A 176 -8.80 -3.20 6.50
C GLY A 176 -9.07 -2.89 5.02
N LYS A 177 -9.38 -3.89 4.18
CA LYS A 177 -9.62 -3.75 2.72
C LYS A 177 -10.49 -2.55 2.32
N HIS A 178 -11.57 -2.30 3.05
CA HIS A 178 -12.54 -1.22 2.78
C HIS A 178 -12.30 0.05 3.61
N SER A 179 -11.17 0.13 4.31
CA SER A 179 -10.84 1.24 5.19
C SER A 179 -10.61 2.53 4.40
N ARG A 180 -11.36 3.58 4.77
CA ARG A 180 -11.18 4.94 4.23
C ARG A 180 -9.98 5.70 4.85
N ARG A 181 -9.28 5.09 5.83
CA ARG A 181 -8.10 5.64 6.51
C ARG A 181 -6.83 5.05 5.94
N TRP A 182 -6.56 3.79 6.26
CA TRP A 182 -5.43 3.04 5.73
C TRP A 182 -5.75 1.55 5.57
N SER A 183 -5.05 0.85 4.70
CA SER A 183 -5.14 -0.60 4.52
C SER A 183 -3.75 -1.20 4.31
N LEU A 184 -3.55 -2.42 4.78
CA LEU A 184 -2.31 -3.18 4.56
C LEU A 184 -2.65 -4.41 3.72
N LYS A 185 -1.82 -4.73 2.72
CA LYS A 185 -1.98 -5.97 1.95
C LYS A 185 -0.66 -6.68 1.75
N PHE A 186 -0.71 -8.01 1.72
CA PHE A 186 0.40 -8.88 1.38
C PHE A 186 0.05 -9.71 0.16
N TYR A 187 0.98 -9.89 -0.77
CA TYR A 187 0.74 -10.70 -1.96
C TYR A 187 2.04 -11.21 -2.59
N ALA A 188 1.91 -12.27 -3.39
CA ALA A 188 3.00 -12.81 -4.18
C ALA A 188 3.25 -11.93 -5.42
N LYS A 189 4.33 -11.14 -5.41
CA LYS A 189 4.61 -10.20 -6.52
C LYS A 189 4.93 -10.92 -7.82
N GLY A 190 5.63 -12.06 -7.74
CA GLY A 190 5.91 -12.91 -8.91
C GLY A 190 4.64 -13.42 -9.60
N GLN A 191 3.63 -13.84 -8.82
CA GLN A 191 2.33 -14.23 -9.36
C GLN A 191 1.57 -13.03 -9.93
N GLU A 192 1.63 -11.87 -9.26
CA GLU A 192 0.95 -10.66 -9.72
C GLU A 192 1.43 -10.22 -11.11
N LEU A 193 2.72 -10.32 -11.42
CA LEU A 193 3.25 -9.98 -12.74
C LEU A 193 2.75 -10.88 -13.88
N THR A 194 2.12 -12.02 -13.58
CA THR A 194 1.50 -12.90 -14.58
C THR A 194 0.02 -12.59 -14.82
N ALA A 195 -0.57 -11.73 -13.99
CA ALA A 195 -1.97 -11.34 -14.13
C ALA A 195 -2.14 -10.33 -15.26
N LYS A 196 -3.23 -10.48 -16.03
CA LYS A 196 -3.58 -9.57 -17.13
C LYS A 196 -3.57 -8.11 -16.66
N GLY A 197 -2.80 -7.26 -17.35
CA GLY A 197 -2.67 -5.83 -17.05
C GLY A 197 -1.64 -5.49 -15.97
N HIS A 198 -0.99 -6.49 -15.36
CA HIS A 198 0.11 -6.33 -14.40
C HIS A 198 1.47 -6.75 -14.97
N GLU A 199 1.48 -7.30 -16.18
CA GLU A 199 2.66 -7.75 -16.88
C GLU A 199 3.69 -6.63 -17.08
N LEU A 200 4.97 -7.00 -17.05
CA LEU A 200 6.04 -6.11 -17.49
C LEU A 200 5.96 -5.91 -19.00
N HIS A 201 6.17 -4.67 -19.45
CA HIS A 201 6.27 -4.34 -20.86
C HIS A 201 7.30 -5.26 -21.55
N ARG A 202 7.00 -5.69 -22.78
CA ARG A 202 7.79 -6.72 -23.48
C ARG A 202 9.23 -6.28 -23.73
N ASP A 203 9.39 -5.00 -24.07
CA ASP A 203 10.68 -4.39 -24.41
C ASP A 203 11.39 -3.77 -23.19
N LEU A 204 10.94 -4.08 -21.97
CA LEU A 204 11.58 -3.58 -20.76
C LEU A 204 12.99 -4.19 -20.62
N LEU A 205 13.99 -3.36 -20.32
CA LEU A 205 15.36 -3.79 -20.11
C LEU A 205 15.44 -4.89 -19.03
N MET A 206 16.24 -5.93 -19.27
CA MET A 206 16.48 -7.03 -18.32
C MET A 206 15.19 -7.67 -17.76
N ARG A 207 14.13 -7.72 -18.56
CA ARG A 207 12.80 -8.25 -18.19
C ARG A 207 12.85 -9.59 -17.47
N ASP A 208 13.65 -10.54 -17.95
CA ASP A 208 13.74 -11.88 -17.34
C ASP A 208 14.39 -11.86 -15.96
N GLN A 209 15.33 -10.92 -15.72
CA GLN A 209 15.93 -10.73 -14.41
C GLN A 209 14.96 -10.07 -13.44
N LEU A 210 14.14 -9.11 -13.91
CA LEU A 210 13.05 -8.52 -13.14
C LEU A 210 11.99 -9.57 -12.75
N LEU A 211 11.61 -10.44 -13.69
CA LEU A 211 10.69 -11.56 -13.42
C LEU A 211 11.28 -12.51 -12.38
N SER A 212 12.55 -12.91 -12.55
CA SER A 212 13.24 -13.80 -11.62
C SER A 212 13.36 -13.19 -10.22
N TYR A 213 13.67 -11.89 -10.14
CA TYR A 213 13.70 -11.14 -8.89
C TYR A 213 12.33 -11.10 -8.19
N ALA A 214 11.23 -11.03 -8.94
CA ALA A 214 9.88 -10.98 -8.36
C ALA A 214 9.35 -12.35 -7.90
N GLN A 215 9.84 -13.47 -8.44
CA GLN A 215 9.34 -14.81 -8.13
C GLN A 215 9.29 -15.13 -6.62
N PRO A 216 10.37 -14.96 -5.85
CA PRO A 216 10.37 -15.26 -4.41
C PRO A 216 9.83 -14.10 -3.55
N ALA A 217 9.27 -13.05 -4.14
CA ALA A 217 8.95 -11.82 -3.43
C ALA A 217 7.55 -11.81 -2.83
N LEU A 218 7.49 -11.78 -1.50
CA LEU A 218 6.32 -11.39 -0.72
C LEU A 218 6.30 -9.86 -0.63
N ARG A 219 5.35 -9.20 -1.29
CA ARG A 219 5.19 -7.75 -1.19
C ARG A 219 4.23 -7.40 -0.06
N SER A 220 4.63 -6.43 0.76
CA SER A 220 3.78 -5.75 1.73
C SER A 220 3.52 -4.33 1.24
N GLU A 221 2.25 -3.93 1.22
CA GLU A 221 1.81 -2.61 0.74
C GLU A 221 0.87 -1.95 1.73
N LEU A 222 1.25 -0.76 2.19
CA LEU A 222 0.48 0.10 3.07
C LEU A 222 -0.09 1.26 2.26
N THR A 223 -1.41 1.29 2.11
CA THR A 223 -2.12 2.44 1.53
C THR A 223 -2.58 3.37 2.64
N LEU A 224 -2.13 4.62 2.63
CA LEU A 224 -2.64 5.72 3.47
C LEU A 224 -3.56 6.61 2.63
N ARG A 225 -4.72 6.99 3.19
CA ARG A 225 -5.76 7.80 2.53
C ARG A 225 -6.09 9.04 3.36
N SER A 226 -6.82 9.99 2.79
CA SER A 226 -7.00 11.34 3.35
C SER A 226 -7.52 11.38 4.78
N LYS A 227 -8.36 10.42 5.21
CA LYS A 227 -8.86 10.38 6.60
C LYS A 227 -7.76 10.04 7.62
N GLU A 228 -6.68 9.39 7.18
CA GLU A 228 -5.50 9.09 7.99
C GLU A 228 -4.43 10.18 7.87
N LEU A 229 -4.24 10.72 6.66
CA LEU A 229 -3.22 11.74 6.39
C LEU A 229 -3.53 13.08 7.09
N LYS A 230 -4.81 13.44 7.22
CA LYS A 230 -5.29 14.64 7.93
C LYS A 230 -4.82 14.72 9.38
N PRO A 231 -5.20 13.78 10.27
CA PRO A 231 -4.84 13.85 11.69
C PRO A 231 -3.35 13.66 11.96
N THR A 232 -2.60 13.03 11.04
CA THR A 232 -1.15 12.84 11.15
C THR A 232 -0.36 13.99 10.52
N ASN A 233 -1.04 15.02 10.00
CA ASN A 233 -0.46 16.11 9.21
C ASN A 233 0.34 15.67 7.96
N LEU A 234 0.30 14.38 7.60
CA LEU A 234 0.90 13.83 6.39
C LEU A 234 0.07 14.14 5.13
N GLN A 235 -1.01 14.91 5.24
CA GLN A 235 -1.68 15.45 4.07
C GLN A 235 -0.82 16.47 3.32
N LEU A 236 0.15 17.12 3.98
CA LEU A 236 1.08 18.05 3.36
C LEU A 236 2.36 17.29 2.99
N ALA A 237 2.77 17.35 1.72
CA ALA A 237 3.90 16.56 1.23
C ALA A 237 5.23 16.93 1.94
N SER A 238 5.40 18.19 2.35
CA SER A 238 6.58 18.65 3.09
C SER A 238 6.76 17.98 4.45
N ASN A 239 5.69 17.40 5.02
CA ASN A 239 5.74 16.71 6.32
C ASN A 239 6.15 15.24 6.18
N TRP A 240 6.30 14.73 4.96
CA TRP A 240 6.78 13.37 4.74
C TRP A 240 8.29 13.28 4.95
N PRO A 241 8.77 12.17 5.54
CA PRO A 241 10.20 11.89 5.55
C PRO A 241 10.77 11.85 4.14
N ARG A 242 11.95 12.45 3.95
CA ARG A 242 12.65 12.51 2.66
C ARG A 242 13.69 11.40 2.47
N ASP A 243 13.89 10.56 3.48
CA ASP A 243 14.84 9.46 3.45
C ASP A 243 14.18 8.10 3.70
N GLY A 244 14.91 7.03 3.37
CA GLY A 244 14.42 5.67 3.56
C GLY A 244 14.19 5.30 5.03
N VAL A 245 14.95 5.89 5.95
CA VAL A 245 14.86 5.58 7.39
C VAL A 245 13.54 6.07 7.97
N GLY A 246 13.18 7.33 7.75
CA GLY A 246 11.94 7.89 8.24
C GLY A 246 10.72 7.25 7.57
N ILE A 247 10.78 6.95 6.27
CA ILE A 247 9.71 6.20 5.58
C ILE A 247 9.56 4.80 6.16
N SER A 248 10.67 4.09 6.44
CA SER A 248 10.64 2.79 7.12
C SER A 248 10.05 2.88 8.52
N GLN A 249 10.38 3.92 9.30
CA GLN A 249 9.80 4.13 10.64
C GLN A 249 8.29 4.35 10.57
N LEU A 250 7.82 5.19 9.64
CA LEU A 250 6.40 5.42 9.38
C LEU A 250 5.69 4.10 9.05
N PHE A 251 6.23 3.34 8.09
CA PHE A 251 5.68 2.04 7.68
C PHE A 251 5.64 1.04 8.85
N ASN A 252 6.75 0.93 9.59
CA ASN A 252 6.87 0.03 10.73
C ASN A 252 5.89 0.40 11.85
N GLY A 253 5.53 1.68 12.02
CA GLY A 253 4.49 2.11 12.93
C GLY A 253 3.14 1.41 12.70
N TYR A 254 2.76 1.21 11.44
CA TYR A 254 1.54 0.49 11.06
C TYR A 254 1.71 -1.03 11.14
N MET A 255 2.91 -1.54 10.85
CA MET A 255 3.23 -2.97 10.94
C MET A 255 3.31 -3.49 12.39
N LYS A 256 3.68 -2.65 13.37
CA LYS A 256 3.82 -3.04 14.78
C LYS A 256 2.58 -3.71 15.38
N GLY A 257 1.39 -3.42 14.84
CA GLY A 257 0.15 -4.04 15.30
C GLY A 257 -0.13 -5.41 14.69
N LEU A 258 0.68 -5.88 13.74
CA LEU A 258 0.51 -7.15 13.05
C LEU A 258 1.06 -8.26 13.93
N ASN A 259 0.16 -9.06 14.49
CA ASN A 259 0.48 -10.26 15.23
C ASN A 259 0.30 -11.46 14.31
N MET A 260 1.41 -12.13 14.01
CA MET A 260 1.41 -13.45 13.41
C MET A 260 1.51 -14.43 14.58
N SER A 261 0.38 -14.94 15.05
CA SER A 261 0.41 -15.97 16.09
C SER A 261 0.88 -17.28 15.46
N ASP A 262 2.17 -17.43 15.22
CA ASP A 262 2.77 -18.74 14.86
C ASP A 262 2.88 -19.65 16.09
N VAL A 263 2.76 -19.06 17.26
CA VAL A 263 2.75 -19.74 18.54
C VAL A 263 1.31 -20.08 18.89
N ARG A 264 0.77 -21.13 18.26
CA ARG A 264 -0.45 -21.77 18.79
C ARG A 264 -0.23 -22.16 20.25
N THR A 265 1.01 -22.47 20.63
CA THR A 265 1.47 -22.96 21.94
C THR A 265 2.58 -22.10 22.54
N LEU A 266 2.29 -21.31 23.58
CA LEU A 266 3.28 -20.52 24.33
C LEU A 266 4.46 -21.40 24.77
N PRO A 267 5.72 -20.92 24.69
CA PRO A 267 6.88 -21.63 25.23
C PRO A 267 6.65 -22.05 26.69
N ALA A 268 7.19 -23.21 27.07
CA ALA A 268 7.01 -23.76 28.42
C ALA A 268 7.45 -22.80 29.54
N GLU A 269 8.48 -22.00 29.28
CA GLU A 269 8.99 -20.95 30.18
C GLU A 269 7.94 -19.85 30.41
N ILE A 270 7.31 -19.34 29.34
CA ILE A 270 6.25 -18.33 29.45
C ILE A 270 5.03 -18.92 30.16
N LEU A 271 4.68 -20.17 29.86
CA LEU A 271 3.61 -20.88 30.56
C LEU A 271 3.92 -21.01 32.05
N ALA A 272 5.17 -21.24 32.43
CA ALA A 272 5.60 -21.36 33.83
C ALA A 272 5.33 -20.07 34.62
N ASP A 273 5.52 -18.91 34.00
CA ASP A 273 5.36 -17.58 34.60
C ASP A 273 3.91 -17.11 34.68
N LEU A 274 3.00 -17.68 33.88
CA LEU A 274 1.59 -17.30 33.90
C LEU A 274 0.88 -17.79 35.19
N PRO A 275 -0.03 -17.00 35.78
CA PRO A 275 -0.88 -17.46 36.87
C PRO A 275 -1.60 -18.77 36.51
N SER A 276 -1.71 -19.71 37.45
CA SER A 276 -2.28 -21.05 37.20
C SER A 276 -3.65 -21.01 36.52
N GLY A 277 -4.53 -20.10 36.95
CA GLY A 277 -5.84 -19.91 36.34
C GLY A 277 -5.80 -19.34 34.91
N CYS A 278 -4.80 -18.52 34.59
CA CYS A 278 -4.59 -18.01 33.23
C CYS A 278 -4.04 -19.11 32.32
N ARG A 279 -3.12 -19.93 32.84
CA ARG A 279 -2.56 -21.11 32.17
C ARG A 279 -3.63 -22.13 31.81
N LEU A 280 -4.55 -22.42 32.75
CA LEU A 280 -5.68 -23.32 32.52
C LEU A 280 -6.64 -22.76 31.47
N ALA A 281 -6.97 -21.47 31.56
CA ALA A 281 -7.82 -20.81 30.56
C ALA A 281 -7.18 -20.89 29.16
N TYR A 282 -5.88 -20.64 29.07
CA TYR A 282 -5.12 -20.79 27.83
C TYR A 282 -5.18 -22.22 27.25
N GLN A 283 -5.03 -23.25 28.09
CA GLN A 283 -5.19 -24.65 27.69
C GLN A 283 -6.60 -24.94 27.15
N SER A 284 -7.65 -24.47 27.83
CA SER A 284 -9.03 -24.62 27.36
C SER A 284 -9.29 -23.88 26.05
N TRP A 285 -8.68 -22.70 25.86
CA TRP A 285 -8.74 -21.99 24.60
C TRP A 285 -8.01 -22.73 23.47
N LEU A 286 -6.85 -23.32 23.76
CA LEU A 286 -6.13 -24.20 22.84
C LEU A 286 -6.98 -25.38 22.36
N GLU A 287 -7.80 -25.95 23.26
CA GLU A 287 -8.75 -27.02 22.97
C GLU A 287 -10.04 -26.53 22.26
N GLY A 288 -10.13 -25.25 21.94
CA GLY A 288 -11.20 -24.63 21.15
C GLY A 288 -12.44 -24.24 21.94
N HIS A 289 -12.34 -24.12 23.26
CA HIS A 289 -13.46 -23.69 24.09
C HIS A 289 -13.70 -22.17 24.04
N ASP A 290 -14.97 -21.75 24.04
CA ASP A 290 -15.36 -20.34 24.14
C ASP A 290 -15.20 -19.82 25.57
N LEU A 291 -14.04 -19.21 25.84
CA LEU A 291 -13.74 -18.62 27.14
C LEU A 291 -14.64 -17.44 27.50
N LYS A 292 -15.26 -16.75 26.52
CA LYS A 292 -16.12 -15.60 26.79
C LYS A 292 -17.45 -16.03 27.40
N GLY A 293 -17.93 -17.22 27.05
CA GLY A 293 -19.07 -17.88 27.70
C GLY A 293 -18.72 -18.59 29.00
N MET A 294 -17.49 -19.12 29.14
CA MET A 294 -17.08 -19.90 30.32
C MET A 294 -16.60 -19.06 31.51
N LEU A 295 -15.94 -17.93 31.26
CA LEU A 295 -15.34 -17.11 32.31
C LEU A 295 -16.23 -15.93 32.68
N ALA A 296 -16.25 -15.58 33.97
CA ALA A 296 -16.83 -14.31 34.40
C ALA A 296 -16.14 -13.14 33.67
N ARG A 297 -16.92 -12.14 33.26
CA ARG A 297 -16.44 -10.99 32.47
C ARG A 297 -15.14 -10.36 33.00
N PRO A 298 -14.97 -10.08 34.31
CA PRO A 298 -13.73 -9.50 34.82
C PRO A 298 -12.51 -10.43 34.63
N THR A 299 -12.70 -11.73 34.84
CA THR A 299 -11.66 -12.76 34.68
C THR A 299 -11.24 -12.89 33.22
N PHE A 300 -12.20 -12.90 32.29
CA PHE A 300 -11.93 -12.96 30.86
C PHE A 300 -11.02 -11.82 30.41
N TYR A 301 -11.35 -10.57 30.75
CA TYR A 301 -10.55 -9.42 30.33
C TYR A 301 -9.19 -9.36 31.02
N ARG A 302 -9.07 -9.85 32.26
CA ARG A 302 -7.79 -9.98 32.95
C ARG A 302 -6.85 -10.98 32.25
N TYR A 303 -7.34 -12.19 31.96
CA TYR A 303 -6.53 -13.21 31.28
C TYR A 303 -6.21 -12.83 29.84
N ARG A 304 -7.17 -12.23 29.13
CA ARG A 304 -6.92 -11.70 27.78
C ARG A 304 -5.77 -10.68 27.79
N ARG A 305 -5.72 -9.79 28.79
CA ARG A 305 -4.62 -8.82 28.90
C ARG A 305 -3.26 -9.53 29.09
N GLN A 306 -3.20 -10.49 30.03
CA GLN A 306 -1.97 -11.26 30.30
C GLN A 306 -1.49 -12.06 29.08
N LEU A 307 -2.41 -12.67 28.34
CA LEU A 307 -2.06 -13.46 27.15
C LEU A 307 -1.74 -12.60 25.93
N LEU A 308 -2.35 -11.41 25.81
CA LEU A 308 -2.03 -10.44 24.77
C LEU A 308 -0.59 -9.93 24.87
N ASP A 309 -0.04 -9.82 26.08
CA ASP A 309 1.37 -9.46 26.30
C ASP A 309 2.32 -10.49 25.64
N HIS A 310 1.83 -11.70 25.38
CA HIS A 310 2.55 -12.78 24.69
C HIS A 310 1.99 -13.08 23.28
N GLY A 311 1.18 -12.18 22.71
CA GLY A 311 0.66 -12.31 21.34
C GLY A 311 -0.54 -13.25 21.16
N VAL A 312 -1.18 -13.69 22.25
CA VAL A 312 -2.35 -14.59 22.22
C VAL A 312 -3.63 -13.81 22.51
N ASP A 313 -4.54 -13.72 21.53
CA ASP A 313 -5.88 -13.13 21.73
C ASP A 313 -6.97 -14.19 21.89
N ILE A 314 -7.27 -14.53 23.15
CA ILE A 314 -8.32 -15.49 23.52
C ILE A 314 -9.76 -15.06 23.22
N SER A 315 -9.98 -13.85 22.68
CA SER A 315 -11.30 -13.42 22.20
C SER A 315 -11.68 -13.99 20.84
N THR A 316 -10.70 -14.58 20.14
CA THR A 316 -10.92 -15.30 18.89
C THR A 316 -11.15 -16.79 19.20
N VAL A 317 -12.14 -17.42 18.58
CA VAL A 317 -12.36 -18.87 18.77
C VAL A 317 -11.23 -19.62 18.05
N ASN A 318 -10.52 -20.47 18.78
CA ASN A 318 -9.53 -21.35 18.19
C ASN A 318 -10.26 -22.60 17.61
N PRO A 319 -10.27 -22.81 16.29
CA PRO A 319 -10.87 -24.01 15.72
C PRO A 319 -10.13 -25.25 16.21
N ARG A 320 -10.88 -26.21 16.73
CA ARG A 320 -10.38 -27.46 17.29
C ARG A 320 -9.77 -28.32 16.17
N GLU A 321 -8.45 -28.37 16.06
CA GLU A 321 -7.78 -29.36 15.20
C GLU A 321 -7.63 -30.66 15.99
N VAL A 322 -8.58 -31.58 15.82
CA VAL A 322 -8.52 -32.93 16.38
C VAL A 322 -7.63 -33.78 15.48
N SER A 323 -6.32 -33.64 15.60
CA SER A 323 -5.38 -34.51 14.87
C SER A 323 -4.25 -34.96 15.78
N ASN A 324 -4.12 -36.28 15.96
CA ASN A 324 -2.99 -36.90 16.67
C ASN A 324 -1.68 -36.87 15.85
N VAL A 325 -1.64 -36.13 14.75
CA VAL A 325 -0.48 -35.95 13.90
C VAL A 325 0.27 -34.70 14.37
N VAL A 326 1.51 -34.86 14.83
CA VAL A 326 2.43 -33.72 15.03
C VAL A 326 2.69 -33.11 13.65
N PRO A 327 2.25 -31.88 13.36
CA PRO A 327 2.51 -31.28 12.07
C PRO A 327 4.01 -31.07 11.91
N LEU A 328 4.58 -31.51 10.80
CA LEU A 328 5.94 -31.15 10.42
C LEU A 328 5.94 -29.66 10.06
N VAL A 329 6.39 -28.82 10.99
CA VAL A 329 6.48 -27.38 10.79
C VAL A 329 7.82 -27.04 10.14
N ARG A 330 7.76 -26.28 9.05
CA ARG A 330 8.93 -25.74 8.36
C ARG A 330 8.92 -24.22 8.50
N VAL A 331 9.93 -23.66 9.17
CA VAL A 331 10.08 -22.21 9.30
C VAL A 331 10.38 -21.60 7.93
N LEU A 332 9.63 -20.55 7.58
CA LEU A 332 9.87 -19.75 6.38
C LEU A 332 10.57 -18.46 6.80
N GLU A 333 11.84 -18.33 6.42
CA GLU A 333 12.59 -17.10 6.65
C GLU A 333 12.29 -16.08 5.55
N ALA A 334 11.95 -14.86 5.95
CA ALA A 334 11.64 -13.76 5.04
C ALA A 334 12.67 -12.64 5.20
N MET A 335 13.52 -12.45 4.19
CA MET A 335 14.61 -11.46 4.22
C MET A 335 14.22 -10.17 3.49
N PRO A 336 14.45 -8.98 4.04
CA PRO A 336 14.18 -7.73 3.33
C PRO A 336 14.92 -7.65 1.99
N MET A 337 14.19 -7.44 0.90
CA MET A 337 14.79 -7.29 -0.43
C MET A 337 15.49 -5.92 -0.58
N GLN A 338 16.58 -5.94 -1.33
CA GLN A 338 17.39 -4.76 -1.68
C GLN A 338 17.31 -4.48 -3.18
N ILE A 339 17.70 -3.28 -3.59
CA ILE A 339 17.89 -2.98 -5.02
C ILE A 339 19.03 -3.86 -5.53
N PRO A 340 18.80 -4.67 -6.56
CA PRO A 340 19.87 -5.46 -7.17
C PRO A 340 20.96 -4.57 -7.76
N ASP A 341 22.22 -4.97 -7.63
CA ASP A 341 23.35 -4.19 -8.15
C ASP A 341 23.29 -4.01 -9.66
N TRP A 342 22.78 -5.00 -10.38
CA TRP A 342 22.60 -4.94 -11.84
C TRP A 342 21.59 -3.88 -12.31
N ALA A 343 20.71 -3.40 -11.42
CA ALA A 343 19.76 -2.34 -11.75
C ALA A 343 20.35 -0.94 -11.53
N LYS A 344 21.36 -0.82 -10.65
CA LYS A 344 21.93 0.48 -10.29
C LYS A 344 22.71 1.05 -11.48
N GLY A 345 22.50 2.34 -11.76
CA GLY A 345 23.13 3.02 -12.89
C GLY A 345 22.50 2.70 -14.25
N THR A 346 21.35 2.01 -14.27
CA THR A 346 20.56 1.73 -15.48
C THR A 346 19.22 2.48 -15.42
N GLU A 347 18.47 2.48 -16.52
CA GLU A 347 17.12 3.04 -16.59
C GLU A 347 16.09 2.28 -15.73
N LEU A 348 16.46 1.10 -15.20
CA LEU A 348 15.62 0.31 -14.30
C LEU A 348 15.53 0.88 -12.89
N LEU A 349 16.33 1.89 -12.56
CA LEU A 349 16.25 2.57 -11.28
C LEU A 349 16.22 4.08 -11.49
N TYR A 350 15.03 4.65 -11.40
CA TYR A 350 14.85 6.09 -11.37
C TYR A 350 14.97 6.63 -9.94
N LEU A 351 15.93 7.51 -9.72
CA LEU A 351 16.07 8.28 -8.49
C LEU A 351 15.89 9.76 -8.83
N PRO A 352 14.92 10.47 -8.23
CA PRO A 352 14.79 11.90 -8.45
C PRO A 352 16.04 12.62 -7.94
N ALA A 353 16.41 13.72 -8.61
CA ALA A 353 17.44 14.60 -8.10
C ALA A 353 17.02 15.10 -6.71
N ARG A 354 17.92 15.02 -5.73
CA ARG A 354 17.65 15.59 -4.41
C ARG A 354 17.54 17.10 -4.55
N ALA A 355 16.36 17.62 -4.22
CA ALA A 355 16.08 19.06 -4.14
C ALA A 355 16.90 19.72 -3.04
#